data_AF-A0A3N1K757-F1
#
_entry.id   AF-A0A3N1K757-F1
#
_cell.length_a   1.000
_cell.length_b   1.000
_cell.length_c   1.000
_cell.angle_alpha   90.00
_cell.angle_beta   90.00
_cell.angle_gamma   90.00
#
_symmetry.space_group_name_H-M   'P 1'
#
loop_
_entity.id
_entity.type
_entity.pdbx_description
1 polymer ?
#
loop_
_entity_poly.entity_id
_entity_poly.type
_entity_poly.pdbx_seq_one_letter_code
_entity_poly.pdbx_strand_id
1 'polypeptide(L)' 'MDHLSIDTVPLAVFPSPRGTEFVIHIDEQAGVVHVDPAAS' A
#
# COMPACT_ATOMS: atom_id res chain seq x y z
N MET A 1 19.19 10.75 -12.90
CA MET A 1 18.61 10.94 -11.55
C MET A 1 17.18 10.47 -11.65
N ASP A 2 16.91 9.28 -11.15
CA ASP A 2 15.57 8.69 -11.14
C ASP A 2 14.68 9.54 -10.24
N HIS A 3 13.68 10.18 -10.83
CA HIS A 3 12.76 11.04 -10.11
C HIS A 3 11.85 10.16 -9.25
N LEU A 4 12.18 10.02 -7.96
CA LEU A 4 11.31 9.37 -6.98
C LEU A 4 10.17 10.33 -6.64
N SER A 5 9.00 10.12 -7.24
CA SER A 5 7.77 10.79 -6.83
C SER A 5 7.17 10.04 -5.65
N ILE A 6 6.92 10.73 -4.54
CA ILE A 6 6.29 10.16 -3.34
C ILE A 6 4.90 10.79 -3.21
N ASP A 7 3.87 10.02 -3.58
CA ASP A 7 2.48 10.39 -3.34
C ASP A 7 2.00 9.76 -2.03
N THR A 8 1.46 10.57 -1.11
CA THR A 8 0.94 10.09 0.18
C THR A 8 -0.57 9.96 0.08
N VAL A 9 -1.08 8.72 0.09
CA VAL A 9 -2.54 8.48 0.14
C VAL A 9 -2.95 8.28 1.60
N PRO A 10 -3.89 9.07 2.13
CA PRO A 10 -4.37 8.88 3.49
C PRO A 10 -5.16 7.57 3.55
N LEU A 11 -4.58 6.55 4.20
CA LEU A 11 -5.29 5.35 4.58
C LEU A 11 -6.28 5.74 5.68
N ALA A 12 -7.58 5.68 5.36
CA ALA A 12 -8.62 5.84 6.37
C ALA A 12 -8.43 4.73 7.41
N VAL A 13 -8.11 5.15 8.64
CA VAL A 13 -7.79 4.27 9.76
C VAL A 13 -8.95 3.30 9.97
N PHE A 14 -8.74 2.03 9.65
CA PHE A 14 -9.67 0.98 10.06
C PHE A 14 -9.56 0.83 11.59
N PRO A 15 -10.67 0.86 12.34
CA PRO A 15 -10.63 0.66 13.78
C PRO A 15 -10.40 -0.84 14.07
N SER A 16 -9.15 -1.30 13.95
CA SER A 16 -8.72 -2.63 14.40
C SER A 16 -7.79 -2.46 15.60
N PRO A 17 -8.14 -3.00 16.78
CA PRO A 17 -7.29 -2.94 17.97
C PRO A 17 -5.99 -3.76 17.84
N ARG A 18 -5.77 -4.47 16.73
CA ARG A 18 -4.59 -5.31 16.49
C ARG A 18 -3.62 -4.77 15.42
N GLY A 19 -3.83 -3.56 14.92
CA GLY A 19 -3.12 -3.07 13.75
C GLY A 19 -3.76 -3.63 12.47
N THR A 20 -3.60 -2.91 11.36
CA THR A 20 -4.02 -3.39 10.04
C THR A 20 -2.76 -3.80 9.29
N GLU A 21 -2.66 -5.07 8.95
CA GLU A 21 -1.59 -5.58 8.09
C GLU A 21 -2.04 -5.45 6.62
N PHE A 22 -1.11 -5.08 5.75
CA PHE A 22 -1.35 -4.95 4.32
C PHE A 22 -0.31 -5.79 3.56
N VAL A 23 -0.76 -6.40 2.47
CA VAL A 23 0.11 -7.03 1.49
C VAL A 23 0.33 -6.03 0.35
N ILE A 24 1.59 -5.74 0.04
CA ILE A 24 1.97 -4.85 -1.06
C ILE A 24 2.46 -5.72 -2.22
N HIS A 25 1.81 -5.62 -3.36
CA HIS A 25 2.28 -6.22 -4.61
C HIS A 25 2.72 -5.12 -5.58
N ILE A 26 3.93 -5.26 -6.10
CA ILE A 26 4.51 -4.32 -7.08
C ILE A 26 4.58 -5.05 -8.43
N ASP A 27 3.79 -4.59 -9.39
CA ASP A 27 3.91 -5.01 -10.79
C ASP A 27 4.83 -4.02 -11.52
N GLU A 28 6.10 -4.40 -11.66
CA GLU A 28 7.11 -3.58 -12.33
C GLU A 28 6.87 -3.47 -13.85
N GLN A 29 6.21 -4.45 -14.48
CA GLN A 29 5.94 -4.41 -15.92
C GLN A 29 4.77 -3.48 -16.25
N ALA A 30 3.76 -3.45 -15.38
CA ALA A 30 2.61 -2.56 -15.50
C ALA A 30 2.87 -1.17 -14.87
N GLY A 31 3.87 -1.04 -14.00
CA GLY A 31 4.14 0.18 -13.24
C GLY A 31 3.07 0.47 -12.19
N VAL A 32 2.44 -0.57 -11.63
CA VAL A 32 1.31 -0.46 -10.70
C VAL A 32 1.65 -1.06 -9.35
N VAL A 33 1.19 -0.41 -8.27
CA VAL A 33 1.27 -0.93 -6.91
C VAL A 33 -0.14 -1.28 -6.43
N HIS A 34 -0.32 -2.52 -6.00
CA HIS A 34 -1.54 -3.01 -5.37
C HIS A 34 -1.33 -3.12 -3.86
N VAL A 35 -2.31 -2.63 -3.10
CA VAL A 35 -2.29 -2.67 -1.63
C VAL A 35 -3.56 -3.39 -1.19
N ASP A 36 -3.39 -4.62 -0.73
CA ASP A 36 -4.48 -5.48 -0.28
C ASP A 36 -4.46 -5.60 1.25
N PRO A 37 -5.62 -5.61 1.92
CA PRO A 37 -5.66 -5.94 3.34
C PRO A 37 -5.18 -7.38 3.54
N ALA A 38 -4.26 -7.59 4.47
CA ALA A 38 -3.91 -8.94 4.90
C ALA A 38 -5.11 -9.47 5.71
N ALA A 39 -5.79 -10.49 5.18
CA ALA A 39 -6.88 -11.12 5.91
C ALA A 39 -6.32 -11.71 7.22
N SER A 40 -6.80 -11.18 8.36
CA SER A 40 -6.54 -11.71 9.70
C SER A 40 -7.33 -12.99 9.99
#